data_AF-A0AAV4FFB1-F1
#
_entry.id   AF-A0AAV4FFB1-F1
#
_cell.length_a   1.000
_cell.length_b   1.000
_cell.length_c   1.000
_cell.angle_alpha   90.00
_cell.angle_beta   90.00
_cell.angle_gamma   90.00
#
_symmetry.space_group_name_H-M   'P 1'
#
loop_
_entity.id
_entity.type
_entity.pdbx_description
1 polymer ?
#
loop_
_entity_poly.entity_id
_entity_poly.type
_entity_poly.pdbx_seq_one_letter_code
_entity_poly.pdbx_strand_id
1 'polypeptide(L)'
;MLPLIVTDDPGLPDAMKEMARNSKPKVDISKDGSTWTIKTTVGDKVNETKYPENQEIDTTNIMGQSTKATLTVDGASLLEVQKFGDVEMQVKRCVDGDMYIVVSHLVKER
;
A
#
# COMPACT_ATOMS: atom_id res chain seq x y z
N MET A 1 11.08 -2.29 -12.02
CA MET A 1 11.69 -1.58 -10.88
C MET A 1 11.18 -2.25 -9.61
N LEU A 2 12.06 -2.64 -8.68
CA LEU A 2 11.67 -3.33 -7.44
C LEU A 2 11.47 -2.28 -6.33
N PRO A 3 10.38 -2.35 -5.54
CA PRO A 3 10.19 -1.45 -4.42
C PRO A 3 11.17 -1.78 -3.29
N LEU A 4 11.79 -0.74 -2.71
CA LEU A 4 12.38 -0.85 -1.39
C LEU A 4 11.24 -0.73 -0.36
N ILE A 5 10.93 -1.81 0.35
CA ILE A 5 9.93 -1.82 1.43
C ILE A 5 10.66 -1.58 2.74
N VAL A 6 10.41 -0.43 3.37
CA VAL A 6 10.84 -0.16 4.75
C VAL A 6 9.64 -0.35 5.65
N THR A 7 9.63 -1.45 6.42
CA THR A 7 8.59 -1.74 7.41
C THR A 7 9.24 -2.27 8.68
N ASP A 8 9.45 -1.40 9.68
CA ASP A 8 9.99 -1.77 11.00
C ASP A 8 9.02 -1.37 12.13
N ASP A 9 7.71 -1.54 11.92
CA ASP A 9 6.74 -1.22 12.96
C ASP A 9 6.43 -2.44 13.85
N PRO A 10 6.70 -2.38 15.17
CA PRO A 10 6.47 -3.49 16.08
C PRO A 10 4.98 -3.87 16.22
N GLY A 11 4.04 -2.97 15.92
CA GLY A 11 2.60 -3.22 16.03
C GLY A 11 1.98 -3.98 14.87
N LEU A 12 2.75 -4.29 13.82
CA LEU A 12 2.25 -5.11 12.71
C LEU A 12 2.14 -6.60 13.08
N PRO A 13 1.13 -7.33 12.55
CA PRO A 13 1.08 -8.78 12.69
C PRO A 13 2.35 -9.44 12.13
N ASP A 14 2.86 -10.47 12.82
CA ASP A 14 4.13 -11.12 12.44
C ASP A 14 4.08 -11.74 11.03
N ALA A 15 2.91 -12.25 10.61
CA ALA A 15 2.70 -12.75 9.25
C ALA A 15 2.89 -11.65 8.18
N MET A 16 2.50 -10.40 8.47
CA MET A 16 2.74 -9.27 7.56
C MET A 16 4.22 -8.88 7.54
N LYS A 17 4.89 -8.89 8.69
CA LYS A 17 6.34 -8.62 8.79
C LYS A 17 7.13 -9.66 8.02
N GLU A 18 6.79 -10.94 8.16
CA GLU A 18 7.44 -12.04 7.45
C GLU A 18 7.21 -11.94 5.93
N MET A 19 5.97 -11.65 5.50
CA MET A 19 5.67 -11.41 4.09
C MET A 19 6.46 -10.21 3.54
N ALA A 20 6.54 -9.09 4.28
CA ALA A 20 7.31 -7.92 3.85
C ALA A 20 8.82 -8.22 3.71
N ARG A 21 9.40 -9.00 4.64
CA ARG A 21 10.82 -9.38 4.62
C ARG A 21 11.18 -10.33 3.47
N ASN A 22 10.30 -11.26 3.15
CA ASN A 22 10.57 -12.33 2.18
C ASN A 22 10.02 -12.05 0.77
N SER A 23 9.18 -11.01 0.61
CA SER A 23 8.56 -10.70 -0.68
C SER A 23 9.44 -9.81 -1.56
N LYS A 24 9.30 -10.00 -2.87
CA LYS A 24 9.76 -9.06 -3.91
C LYS A 24 8.54 -8.64 -4.72
N PRO A 25 7.78 -7.63 -4.27
CA PRO A 25 6.55 -7.24 -4.95
C PRO A 25 6.86 -6.63 -6.31
N LYS A 26 6.03 -6.93 -7.30
CA LYS A 26 5.88 -6.13 -8.51
C LYS A 26 4.67 -5.21 -8.32
N VAL A 27 4.86 -3.91 -8.50
CA VAL A 27 3.78 -2.93 -8.43
C VAL A 27 3.63 -2.28 -9.80
N ASP A 28 2.42 -2.35 -10.36
CA ASP A 28 2.02 -1.64 -11.57
C ASP A 28 0.99 -0.58 -11.17
N ILE A 29 1.28 0.69 -11.47
CA ILE A 29 0.42 1.82 -11.15
C ILE A 29 -0.02 2.47 -12.45
N SER A 30 -1.31 2.67 -12.63
CA SER A 30 -1.89 3.40 -13.76
C SER A 30 -2.96 4.36 -13.28
N LYS A 31 -3.26 5.36 -14.11
CA LYS A 31 -4.34 6.32 -13.87
C LYS A 31 -5.22 6.38 -15.11
N ASP A 32 -6.53 6.30 -14.90
CA ASP A 32 -7.56 6.50 -15.91
C ASP A 32 -8.54 7.58 -15.41
N GLY A 33 -8.53 8.74 -16.06
CA GLY A 33 -9.28 9.91 -15.59
C GLY A 33 -8.94 10.29 -14.14
N SER A 34 -9.92 10.17 -13.25
CA SER A 34 -9.80 10.44 -11.80
C SER A 34 -9.63 9.17 -10.95
N THR A 35 -9.36 8.03 -11.56
CA THR A 35 -9.21 6.74 -10.88
C THR A 35 -7.80 6.21 -11.03
N TRP A 36 -7.14 5.93 -9.91
CA TRP A 36 -5.86 5.24 -9.86
C TRP A 36 -6.08 3.74 -9.76
N THR A 37 -5.32 2.95 -10.49
CA THR A 37 -5.27 1.49 -10.32
C THR A 37 -3.89 1.12 -9.81
N ILE A 38 -3.84 0.46 -8.66
CA ILE A 38 -2.60 -0.08 -8.10
C ILE A 38 -2.73 -1.60 -8.08
N LYS A 39 -1.86 -2.27 -8.85
CA LYS A 39 -1.75 -3.72 -8.89
C LYS A 39 -0.47 -4.15 -8.21
N THR A 40 -0.59 -4.94 -7.16
CA THR A 40 0.53 -5.50 -6.42
C THR A 40 0.56 -7.02 -6.60
N THR A 41 1.68 -7.54 -7.06
CA THR A 41 1.91 -8.99 -7.23
C THR A 41 3.05 -9.43 -6.31
N VAL A 42 2.80 -10.42 -5.47
CA VAL A 42 3.79 -11.03 -4.56
C VAL A 42 3.74 -12.54 -4.71
N GLY A 43 4.77 -13.13 -5.33
CA GLY A 43 4.76 -14.54 -5.67
C GLY A 43 3.61 -14.88 -6.61
N ASP A 44 2.72 -15.76 -6.18
CA ASP A 44 1.48 -16.17 -6.85
C ASP A 44 0.25 -15.29 -6.49
N LYS A 45 0.36 -14.45 -5.46
CA LYS A 45 -0.74 -13.58 -5.02
C LYS A 45 -0.76 -12.29 -5.84
N VAL A 46 -1.94 -11.94 -6.35
CA VAL A 46 -2.20 -10.69 -7.07
C VAL A 46 -3.32 -9.95 -6.36
N ASN A 47 -3.09 -8.68 -6.06
CA ASN A 47 -4.12 -7.76 -5.56
C ASN A 47 -4.18 -6.56 -6.50
N GLU A 48 -5.37 -6.21 -6.97
CA GLU A 48 -5.60 -5.05 -7.83
C GLU A 48 -6.71 -4.21 -7.20
N THR A 49 -6.39 -2.96 -6.88
CA THR A 49 -7.35 -2.04 -6.26
C THR A 49 -7.47 -0.78 -7.10
N LYS A 50 -8.72 -0.33 -7.30
CA LYS A 50 -9.07 0.89 -8.03
C LYS A 50 -9.52 1.95 -7.04
N TYR A 51 -8.81 3.07 -7.01
CA TYR A 51 -9.02 4.18 -6.10
C TYR A 51 -9.54 5.40 -6.86
N PRO A 52 -10.82 5.78 -6.67
CA PRO A 52 -11.24 7.14 -6.96
C PRO A 52 -10.43 8.10 -6.06
N GLU A 53 -9.88 9.17 -6.64
CA GLU A 53 -9.06 10.12 -5.87
C GLU A 53 -9.83 10.69 -4.66
N ASN A 54 -9.22 10.62 -3.47
CA ASN A 54 -9.76 11.17 -2.22
C ASN A 54 -11.07 10.52 -1.74
N GLN A 55 -11.37 9.30 -2.18
CA GLN A 55 -12.54 8.55 -1.73
C GLN A 55 -12.13 7.29 -0.96
N GLU A 56 -12.81 7.03 0.16
CA GLU A 56 -12.71 5.76 0.88
C GLU A 56 -13.44 4.67 0.09
N ILE A 57 -12.80 3.51 -0.05
CA ILE A 57 -13.34 2.32 -0.70
C ILE A 57 -13.23 1.11 0.24
N ASP A 58 -14.16 0.18 0.07
CA ASP A 58 -14.04 -1.16 0.64
C ASP A 58 -13.20 -2.03 -0.32
N THR A 59 -12.15 -2.66 0.21
CA THR A 59 -11.26 -3.57 -0.52
C THR A 59 -10.88 -4.76 0.36
N THR A 60 -10.11 -5.67 -0.20
CA THR A 60 -9.53 -6.80 0.50
C THR A 60 -8.01 -6.73 0.35
N ASN A 61 -7.28 -6.77 1.47
CA ASN A 61 -5.82 -6.75 1.41
C ASN A 61 -5.26 -8.08 0.85
N ILE A 62 -3.95 -8.14 0.59
CA ILE A 62 -3.29 -9.34 0.04
C ILE A 62 -3.34 -10.58 0.96
N MET A 63 -3.76 -10.39 2.22
CA MET A 63 -3.96 -11.43 3.22
C MET A 63 -5.44 -11.89 3.30
N GLY A 64 -6.33 -11.33 2.48
CA GLY A 64 -7.75 -11.70 2.48
C GLY A 64 -8.60 -10.98 3.53
N GLN A 65 -8.09 -9.93 4.19
CA GLN A 65 -8.82 -9.20 5.22
C GLN A 65 -9.60 -8.03 4.62
N SER A 66 -10.85 -7.85 5.05
CA SER A 66 -11.65 -6.66 4.74
C SER A 66 -10.92 -5.41 5.22
N THR A 67 -10.69 -4.50 4.29
CA THR A 67 -9.86 -3.31 4.48
C THR A 67 -10.58 -2.11 3.89
N LYS A 68 -10.64 -1.01 4.63
CA LYS A 68 -11.02 0.29 4.08
C LYS A 68 -9.77 1.00 3.63
N ALA A 69 -9.77 1.52 2.41
CA ALA A 69 -8.61 2.21 1.88
C ALA A 69 -8.97 3.53 1.22
N THR A 70 -8.09 4.51 1.37
CA THR A 70 -8.22 5.83 0.72
C THR A 70 -6.90 6.17 0.06
N LEU A 71 -6.93 6.65 -1.18
CA LEU A 71 -5.75 7.13 -1.89
C LEU A 71 -5.84 8.64 -2.11
N THR A 72 -4.82 9.34 -1.63
CA THR A 72 -4.68 10.79 -1.77
C THR A 72 -3.42 11.11 -2.57
N VAL A 73 -3.52 12.08 -3.47
CA VAL A 73 -2.37 12.63 -4.19
C VAL A 73 -1.78 13.77 -3.35
N ASP A 74 -0.55 13.59 -2.88
CA ASP A 74 0.21 14.57 -2.07
C ASP A 74 1.42 15.07 -2.89
N GLY A 75 1.18 16.09 -3.71
CA GLY A 75 2.17 16.63 -4.65
C GLY A 75 2.62 15.58 -5.67
N ALA A 76 3.90 15.18 -5.59
CA ALA A 76 4.48 14.14 -6.44
C ALA A 76 4.39 12.72 -5.83
N SER A 77 3.71 12.57 -4.70
CA SER A 77 3.57 11.31 -3.99
C SER A 77 2.12 10.82 -3.96
N LEU A 78 1.94 9.51 -3.80
CA LEU A 78 0.66 8.90 -3.47
C LEU A 78 0.68 8.45 -2.01
N LEU A 79 -0.29 8.90 -1.22
CA LEU A 79 -0.50 8.44 0.15
C LEU A 79 -1.72 7.54 0.16
N GLU A 80 -1.50 6.27 0.50
CA GLU A 80 -2.58 5.32 0.75
C GLU A 80 -2.73 5.12 2.27
N VAL A 81 -3.97 5.24 2.77
CA VAL A 81 -4.33 4.89 4.14
C VAL A 81 -5.16 3.62 4.09
N GLN A 82 -4.75 2.58 4.81
CA GLN A 82 -5.45 1.30 4.92
C GLN A 82 -5.86 1.06 6.37
N LYS A 83 -7.14 0.76 6.59
CA LYS A 83 -7.70 0.44 7.90
C LYS A 83 -8.25 -0.98 7.87
N PHE A 84 -7.73 -1.87 8.72
CA PHE A 84 -8.18 -3.25 8.82
C PHE A 84 -8.08 -3.74 10.27
N GLY A 85 -9.19 -4.24 10.82
CA GLY A 85 -9.29 -4.51 12.26
C GLY A 85 -8.96 -3.26 13.07
N ASP A 86 -8.06 -3.40 14.05
CA ASP A 86 -7.56 -2.31 14.89
C ASP A 86 -6.28 -1.64 14.34
N VAL A 87 -5.92 -1.93 13.08
CA VAL A 87 -4.69 -1.47 12.44
C VAL A 87 -5.01 -0.37 11.44
N GLU A 88 -4.38 0.79 11.59
CA GLU A 88 -4.30 1.82 10.57
C GLU A 88 -2.86 1.90 10.03
N MET A 89 -2.71 1.72 8.73
CA MET A 89 -1.45 1.70 8.02
C MET A 89 -1.40 2.81 6.98
N GLN A 90 -0.30 3.55 6.93
CA GLN A 90 -0.04 4.53 5.86
C GLN A 90 1.07 4.03 4.95
N VAL A 91 0.81 4.03 3.65
CA VAL A 91 1.76 3.65 2.60
C VAL A 91 1.95 4.84 1.67
N LYS A 92 3.10 5.52 1.81
CA LYS A 92 3.52 6.61 0.93
C LYS A 92 4.40 6.07 -0.19
N ARG A 93 4.06 6.44 -1.43
CA ARG A 93 4.78 6.06 -2.65
C ARG A 93 5.28 7.32 -3.34
N CYS A 94 6.55 7.37 -3.66
CA CYS A 94 7.13 8.44 -4.46
C CYS A 94 8.18 7.92 -5.43
N VAL A 95 8.48 8.72 -6.44
CA VAL A 95 9.57 8.49 -7.38
C VAL A 95 10.62 9.55 -7.13
N ASP A 96 11.86 9.13 -6.91
CA ASP A 96 13.02 10.00 -6.79
C ASP A 96 14.08 9.56 -7.80
N GLY A 97 14.22 10.32 -8.90
CA GLY A 97 15.00 9.91 -10.07
C GLY A 97 14.51 8.58 -10.65
N ASP A 98 15.40 7.59 -10.71
CA ASP A 98 15.11 6.23 -11.18
C ASP A 98 14.68 5.28 -10.04
N MET A 99 14.45 5.79 -8.83
CA MET A 99 14.06 4.99 -7.67
C MET A 99 12.57 5.13 -7.39
N TYR A 100 11.91 3.98 -7.23
CA TYR A 100 10.56 3.89 -6.67
C TYR A 100 10.66 3.59 -5.18
N ILE A 101 10.29 4.57 -4.36
CA ILE A 101 10.39 4.52 -2.90
C ILE A 101 9.01 4.26 -2.31
N VAL A 102 8.92 3.26 -1.43
CA VAL A 102 7.71 2.93 -0.69
C VAL A 102 8.02 2.97 0.80
N VAL A 103 7.33 3.85 1.51
CA VAL A 103 7.44 3.97 2.97
C VAL A 103 6.11 3.58 3.58
N SER A 104 6.13 2.56 4.44
CA SER A 104 4.95 2.09 5.18
C SER A 104 5.17 2.27 6.68
N HIS A 105 4.20 2.83 7.40
CA HIS A 105 4.24 2.91 8.85
C HIS A 105 2.85 2.77 9.47
N LEU A 106 2.81 2.15 10.65
CA LEU A 106 1.60 2.05 11.45
C LEU A 106 1.26 3.44 12.01
N VAL A 107 0.00 3.84 11.90
CA VAL A 107 -0.51 5.02 12.59
C VAL A 107 -0.98 4.57 13.96
N LYS A 108 -0.31 5.04 15.02
CA LYS A 108 -0.80 4.89 16.40
C LYS A 108 -1.59 6.13 16.76
N GLU A 109 -2.84 5.95 17.19
CA GLU A 109 -3.53 7.03 17.92
C GLU A 109 -2.72 7.32 19.20
N ARG A 110 -2.44 8.62 19.44
CA ARG A 110 -1.74 9.10 20.63
C ARG A 110 -2.67 9.22 21.81
#